data_AF-A0A0S6UPS9-F1
#
_entry.id   AF-A0A0S6UPS9-F1
#
_cell.length_a   1.000
_cell.length_b   1.000
_cell.length_c   1.000
_cell.angle_alpha   90.00
_cell.angle_beta   90.00
_cell.angle_gamma   90.00
#
_symmetry.space_group_name_H-M   'P 1'
#
loop_
_entity.id
_entity.type
_entity.pdbx_description
1 polymer ?
#
loop_
_entity_poly.entity_id
_entity_poly.type
_entity_poly.pdbx_seq_one_letter_code
_entity_poly.pdbx_strand_id
1 'polypeptide(L)' 'MSDLMRDNQIMAQIQDENLGYMSDMALELAQLADDSGLTTLAYLFRMAALEASMANSVVAELDELPQQMTPH' A
#
# COMPACT_ATOMS: atom_id res chain seq x y z
N MET A 1 24.69 0.49 -16.07
CA MET A 1 23.36 -0.10 -15.78
C MET A 1 23.02 0.09 -14.30
N SER A 2 22.98 1.33 -13.79
CA SER A 2 22.72 1.59 -12.35
C SER A 2 21.67 2.67 -12.05
N ASP A 3 21.20 3.42 -13.05
CA ASP A 3 20.11 4.40 -12.82
C ASP A 3 18.74 3.71 -12.77
N LEU A 4 18.47 2.77 -13.69
CA LEU A 4 17.17 2.10 -13.77
C LEU A 4 16.78 1.35 -12.48
N MET A 5 17.72 0.68 -11.80
CA MET A 5 17.44 -0.07 -10.56
C MET A 5 17.20 0.86 -9.36
N ARG A 6 17.85 2.03 -9.37
CA ARG A 6 17.70 3.04 -8.32
C ARG A 6 16.36 3.78 -8.47
N ASP A 7 16.01 4.12 -9.70
CA ASP A 7 14.72 4.74 -10.01
C ASP A 7 13.56 3.78 -9.66
N ASN A 8 13.74 2.48 -9.86
CA ASN A 8 12.72 1.48 -9.51
C ASN A 8 12.50 1.38 -7.98
N GLN A 9 13.58 1.43 -7.18
CA GLN A 9 13.48 1.46 -5.71
C GLN A 9 12.83 2.75 -5.20
N ILE A 10 13.14 3.90 -5.82
CA ILE A 10 12.52 5.18 -5.46
C ILE A 10 11.01 5.14 -5.77
N MET A 11 10.61 4.58 -6.92
CA MET A 11 9.19 4.45 -7.28
C MET A 11 8.45 3.48 -6.35
N ALA A 12 9.08 2.38 -5.93
CA ALA A 12 8.52 1.44 -4.96
C ALA A 12 8.30 2.11 -3.58
N GLN A 13 9.26 2.89 -3.09
CA GLN A 13 9.14 3.63 -1.83
C GLN A 13 8.03 4.69 -1.87
N ILE A 14 7.93 5.45 -2.96
CA ILE A 14 6.87 6.44 -3.15
C ILE A 14 5.49 5.75 -3.18
N GLN A 15 5.41 4.56 -3.78
CA GLN A 15 4.16 3.80 -3.84
C GLN A 15 3.77 3.24 -2.46
N ASP A 16 4.73 2.74 -1.68
CA ASP A 16 4.52 2.27 -0.31
C ASP A 16 4.02 3.40 0.62
N GLU A 17 4.68 4.55 0.62
CA GLU A 17 4.25 5.71 1.40
C GLU A 17 2.82 6.17 1.05
N ASN A 18 2.47 6.10 -0.24
CA ASN A 18 1.13 6.46 -0.71
C ASN A 18 0.07 5.45 -0.25
N LEU A 19 0.39 4.16 -0.21
CA LEU A 19 -0.52 3.11 0.28
C LEU A 19 -0.75 3.22 1.80
N GLY A 20 0.28 3.56 2.58
CA GLY A 20 0.15 3.85 4.01
C GLY A 20 -0.80 5.03 4.26
N TYR A 21 -0.58 6.14 3.55
CA TYR A 21 -1.46 7.31 3.62
C TYR A 21 -2.91 7.01 3.21
N MET A 22 -3.11 6.18 2.18
CA MET A 22 -4.44 5.73 1.76
C MET A 22 -5.13 4.88 2.83
N SER A 23 -4.38 4.02 3.54
CA SER A 23 -4.92 3.20 4.63
C SER A 23 -5.39 4.07 5.79
N ASP A 24 -4.56 5.03 6.22
CA ASP A 24 -4.89 5.97 7.30
C ASP A 24 -6.11 6.83 6.94
N MET A 25 -6.17 7.35 5.71
CA MET A 25 -7.31 8.12 5.22
C MET A 25 -8.60 7.28 5.20
N ALA A 26 -8.52 6.02 4.79
CA ALA A 26 -9.68 5.13 4.79
C ALA A 26 -10.17 4.85 6.23
N LEU A 27 -9.28 4.74 7.22
CA LEU A 27 -9.68 4.59 8.62
C LEU A 27 -10.36 5.84 9.17
N GLU A 28 -9.86 7.04 8.87
CA GLU A 28 -10.51 8.29 9.26
C GLU A 28 -11.91 8.44 8.66
N LEU A 29 -12.06 8.11 7.37
CA LEU A 29 -13.36 8.11 6.70
C LEU A 29 -14.31 7.05 7.25
N ALA A 30 -13.79 5.88 7.65
CA ALA A 30 -14.59 4.86 8.31
C ALA A 30 -15.15 5.36 9.65
N GLN A 31 -14.32 6.03 10.44
CA GLN A 31 -14.72 6.62 11.72
C GLN A 31 -15.83 7.66 11.51
N LEU A 32 -15.64 8.59 10.57
CA LEU A 32 -16.62 9.64 10.26
C LEU A 32 -17.96 9.05 9.77
N ALA A 33 -17.90 8.01 8.94
CA ALA A 33 -19.08 7.32 8.44
C ALA A 33 -19.83 6.58 9.57
N ASP A 34 -19.11 5.96 10.51
CA ASP A 34 -19.71 5.26 11.66
C ASP A 34 -20.39 6.26 12.61
N ASP A 35 -19.73 7.38 12.90
CA ASP A 35 -20.27 8.48 13.71
C ASP A 35 -21.52 9.12 13.08
N SER A 36 -21.62 9.06 11.74
CA SER A 36 -22.78 9.52 10.98
C SER A 36 -23.90 8.47 10.83
N GLY A 37 -23.73 7.28 11.42
CA GLY A 37 -24.67 6.16 11.29
C GLY A 37 -24.68 5.48 9.91
N LEU A 38 -23.68 5.76 9.06
CA LEU A 38 -23.52 5.18 7.73
C LEU A 38 -22.72 3.88 7.81
N THR A 39 -23.26 2.88 8.52
CA THR A 39 -22.55 1.63 8.84
C THR A 39 -22.02 0.89 7.62
N THR A 40 -22.79 0.82 6.53
CA THR A 40 -22.33 0.19 5.28
C THR A 40 -21.13 0.92 4.67
N LEU A 41 -21.12 2.25 4.74
CA LEU A 41 -20.03 3.05 4.21
C LEU A 41 -18.77 2.92 5.08
N ALA A 42 -18.93 2.91 6.41
CA ALA A 42 -17.85 2.64 7.35
C ALA A 42 -17.19 1.27 7.11
N TYR A 43 -18.00 0.24 6.83
CA TYR A 43 -17.50 -1.09 6.48
C TYR A 43 -16.66 -1.07 5.20
N LEU A 44 -17.15 -0.40 4.14
CA LEU A 44 -16.41 -0.30 2.87
C LEU A 44 -15.06 0.41 3.04
N PHE A 45 -15.01 1.47 3.84
CA PHE A 45 -13.75 2.15 4.14
C PHE A 45 -12.78 1.28 4.94
N ARG A 46 -13.25 0.51 5.92
CA ARG A 46 -12.40 -0.47 6.64
C ARG A 46 -11.86 -1.54 5.70
N MET A 47 -12.65 -2.00 4.73
CA MET A 47 -12.18 -2.95 3.70
C MET A 47 -11.10 -2.34 2.80
N ALA A 48 -11.27 -1.09 2.39
CA ALA A 48 -10.25 -0.38 1.61
C ALA A 48 -8.95 -0.17 2.41
N ALA A 49 -9.05 0.14 3.71
CA ALA A 49 -7.87 0.26 4.58
C ALA A 49 -7.07 -1.05 4.68
N LEU A 50 -7.78 -2.18 4.80
CA LEU A 50 -7.18 -3.52 4.80
C LEU A 50 -6.52 -3.85 3.47
N GLU A 51 -7.16 -3.49 2.35
CA GLU A 51 -6.59 -3.70 1.02
C GLU A 51 -5.31 -2.89 0.81
N ALA A 52 -5.29 -1.62 1.23
CA ALA A 52 -4.10 -0.78 1.16
C ALA A 52 -2.95 -1.31 2.04
N SER A 53 -3.28 -1.82 3.23
CA SER A 53 -2.29 -2.42 4.15
C SER A 53 -1.74 -3.76 3.64
N MET A 54 -2.58 -4.62 3.05
CA MET A 54 -2.13 -5.88 2.44
C MET A 54 -1.38 -5.64 1.13
N ALA A 55 -1.74 -4.63 0.34
CA ALA A 55 -1.02 -4.24 -0.86
C ALA A 55 0.44 -3.85 -0.53
N ASN A 56 0.68 -3.21 0.62
CA ASN A 56 2.04 -2.97 1.10
C ASN A 56 2.81 -4.29 1.34
N SER A 57 2.21 -5.26 2.04
CA SER A 57 2.85 -6.55 2.30
C SER A 57 3.19 -7.34 1.03
N VAL A 58 2.35 -7.28 -0.01
CA VAL A 58 2.59 -7.97 -1.29
C VAL A 58 3.68 -7.28 -2.11
N VAL A 59 3.76 -5.95 -2.06
CA VAL A 59 4.85 -5.20 -2.71
C VAL A 59 6.17 -5.46 -1.98
N ALA A 60 6.17 -5.51 -0.64
CA ALA A 60 7.35 -5.86 0.15
C ALA A 60 7.86 -7.29 -0.14
N GLU A 61 6.97 -8.28 -0.28
CA GLU A 61 7.36 -9.66 -0.65
C GLU A 61 7.96 -9.76 -2.07
N LEU A 62 7.49 -8.94 -3.01
CA LEU A 62 8.05 -8.88 -4.37
C LEU A 62 9.43 -8.21 -4.42
N ASP A 63 9.70 -7.26 -3.53
CA ASP A 63 11.00 -6.59 -3.39
C ASP A 63 12.02 -7.45 -2.59
N GLU A 64 11.53 -8.38 -1.76
CA GLU A 64 12.34 -9.36 -1.02
C GLU A 64 12.71 -10.61 -1.83
N LEU A 65 12.13 -10.85 -3.00
CA LEU A 65 12.67 -11.85 -3.94
C LEU A 65 13.95 -11.28 -4.55
N PRO A 66 15.15 -11.73 -4.14
CA PRO A 66 16.37 -11.20 -4.71
C PRO A 66 16.32 -11.55 -6.19
N GLN A 67 16.42 -10.52 -7.04
CA GLN A 67 16.74 -10.68 -8.45
C GLN A 67 17.93 -11.64 -8.54
N GLN A 68 17.65 -12.93 -8.77
CA GLN A 68 18.68 -13.93 -8.89
C GLN A 68 19.41 -13.60 -10.18
N MET A 69 20.52 -12.91 -10.00
CA MET A 69 21.61 -12.82 -10.94
C MET A 69 21.85 -14.19 -11.56
N THR A 70 21.67 -14.31 -12.86
CA THR A 70 22.47 -15.23 -13.65
C THR A 70 23.36 -14.41 -14.57
N PRO A 71 24.64 -14.20 -14.19
CA PRO A 71 25.65 -13.91 -15.17
C PRO A 71 26.01 -15.24 -15.85
N HIS A 72 25.78 -15.36 -17.16
CA HIS A 72 26.67 -16.02 -18.13
C HIS A 72 26.11 -15.89 -19.54
#